data_AF-A0A1M4T154-F1
#
_entry.id   AF-A0A1M4T154-F1
#
_cell.length_a   1.000
_cell.length_b   1.000
_cell.length_c   1.000
_cell.angle_alpha   90.00
_cell.angle_beta   90.00
_cell.angle_gamma   90.00
#
_symmetry.space_group_name_H-M   'P 1'
#
loop_
_entity.id
_entity.type
_entity.pdbx_description
1 polymer ?
#
loop_
_entity_poly.entity_id
_entity_poly.type
_entity_poly.pdbx_seq_one_letter_code
_entity_poly.pdbx_strand_id
1 'polypeptide(L)'
;MKINLKIILSALLLTGILFPSCGGKKQKESDKLTTDSVLLKETSNLFDDPKKPGCSLDISFAYIKNASNKTLQDSINNKLLSVCFGNEYVGQDPKVAVAAYKIAYIKGYKNDVQQFYLEDQKKNSEEDLNAGWYNYSKDLKSKFTFNEDGVLVCKIDTYDYTGGAHGSYASTFINFDLLTGKQIRLADLFKDGYEKELTRLLLTKLEKQNKVTSEAELEEIGYFITEPLSPTENFYLNDDGFTFYYNVYEIAPYVMGPTKIEISFSDVESLMKDENPASGLY
;
A
#
# COMPACT_ATOMS: atom_id res chain seq x y z
N MET A 1 83.49 -18.00 -33.68
CA MET A 1 83.07 -18.64 -32.42
C MET A 1 81.57 -18.91 -32.54
N LYS A 2 81.04 -20.10 -32.90
CA LYS A 2 80.96 -21.37 -32.12
C LYS A 2 80.75 -21.07 -30.63
N ILE A 3 79.70 -21.52 -29.93
CA ILE A 3 79.19 -22.90 -29.77
C ILE A 3 77.70 -22.90 -29.32
N ASN A 4 76.95 -23.92 -29.77
CA ASN A 4 75.60 -24.39 -29.35
C ASN A 4 75.43 -24.61 -27.84
N LEU A 5 74.19 -24.56 -27.30
CA LEU A 5 73.67 -25.68 -26.50
C LEU A 5 72.16 -25.66 -26.17
N LYS A 6 71.54 -26.82 -26.48
CA LYS A 6 70.50 -27.57 -25.75
C LYS A 6 69.02 -27.13 -25.72
N ILE A 7 68.26 -27.91 -26.50
CA ILE A 7 66.94 -28.48 -26.26
C ILE A 7 66.67 -28.79 -24.78
N ILE A 8 65.53 -28.34 -24.25
CA ILE A 8 64.69 -29.13 -23.33
C ILE A 8 63.24 -29.01 -23.79
N LEU A 9 62.69 -30.17 -24.13
CA LEU A 9 61.30 -30.47 -24.39
C LEU A 9 60.58 -30.52 -23.03
N SER A 10 59.53 -29.72 -22.84
CA SER A 10 58.60 -29.92 -21.73
C SER A 10 57.18 -29.78 -22.25
N ALA A 11 56.58 -30.93 -22.54
CA ALA A 11 55.16 -31.10 -22.71
C ALA A 11 54.45 -30.68 -21.40
N LEU A 12 53.53 -29.71 -21.48
CA LEU A 12 52.52 -29.55 -20.45
C LEU A 12 51.15 -29.84 -21.06
N LEU A 13 50.47 -30.76 -20.39
CA LEU A 13 49.20 -31.36 -20.72
C LEU A 13 48.12 -30.29 -20.99
N LEU A 14 47.33 -30.53 -22.04
CA LEU A 14 45.92 -30.18 -22.04
C LEU A 14 45.24 -30.92 -20.87
N THR A 15 44.88 -30.19 -19.82
CA THR A 15 43.79 -30.60 -18.93
C THR A 15 42.65 -29.60 -19.14
N GLY A 16 41.66 -30.04 -19.91
CA GLY A 16 40.38 -29.35 -20.02
C GLY A 16 39.73 -29.29 -18.64
N ILE A 17 39.56 -28.08 -18.13
CA ILE A 17 38.64 -27.83 -17.03
C ILE A 17 37.30 -27.54 -17.69
N LEU A 18 36.49 -28.60 -17.81
CA LEU A 18 35.05 -28.49 -17.96
C LEU A 18 34.55 -27.68 -16.77
N PHE A 19 34.08 -26.46 -17.00
CA PHE A 19 33.27 -25.76 -16.01
C PHE A 19 31.93 -26.50 -15.92
N PRO A 20 31.57 -27.13 -14.80
CA PRO A 20 30.21 -27.56 -14.61
C PRO A 20 29.35 -26.30 -14.53
N SER A 21 28.48 -26.14 -15.52
CA SER A 21 27.31 -25.29 -15.47
C SER A 21 26.40 -25.75 -14.34
N CYS A 22 26.75 -25.39 -13.10
CA CYS A 22 25.82 -25.42 -11.99
C CYS A 22 25.04 -24.11 -12.02
N GLY A 23 23.75 -24.22 -12.32
CA GLY A 23 22.77 -23.15 -12.15
C GLY A 23 22.83 -22.63 -10.73
N GLY A 24 23.54 -21.53 -10.53
CA GLY A 24 23.40 -20.71 -9.34
C GLY A 24 22.00 -20.13 -9.40
N LYS A 25 21.10 -20.63 -8.53
CA LYS A 25 19.97 -19.83 -8.10
C LYS A 25 20.54 -18.48 -7.69
N LYS A 26 20.23 -17.43 -8.44
CA LYS A 26 20.55 -16.05 -8.05
C LYS A 26 19.97 -15.87 -6.66
N GLN A 27 20.83 -15.73 -5.68
CA GLN A 27 20.49 -15.27 -4.34
C GLN A 27 19.75 -13.94 -4.54
N LYS A 28 18.42 -13.91 -4.31
CA LYS A 28 17.57 -12.74 -4.57
C LYS A 28 18.10 -11.56 -3.74
N GLU A 29 18.15 -10.37 -4.34
CA GLU A 29 18.67 -9.12 -3.76
C GLU A 29 17.83 -8.57 -2.58
N SER A 30 17.05 -9.40 -1.87
CA SER A 30 16.22 -8.98 -0.73
C SER A 30 17.03 -8.48 0.48
N ASP A 31 18.35 -8.71 0.52
CA ASP A 31 19.22 -8.39 1.67
C ASP A 31 19.73 -6.93 1.76
N LYS A 32 19.24 -5.98 0.96
CA LYS A 32 19.76 -4.58 0.98
C LYS A 32 18.72 -3.47 1.14
N LEU A 33 17.48 -3.79 1.48
CA LEU A 33 16.46 -2.79 1.76
C LEU A 33 16.33 -2.54 3.26
N THR A 34 16.45 -1.29 3.69
CA THR A 34 16.15 -0.87 5.07
C THR A 34 15.08 0.18 5.07
N THR A 35 14.21 0.13 6.06
CA THR A 35 13.07 1.03 6.21
C THR A 35 13.26 1.94 7.43
N ASP A 36 12.51 3.04 7.45
CA ASP A 36 12.44 3.96 8.57
C ASP A 36 11.05 4.62 8.55
N SER A 37 10.71 5.39 9.58
CA SER A 37 9.42 6.07 9.68
C SER A 37 9.55 7.52 10.10
N VAL A 38 8.71 8.38 9.53
CA VAL A 38 8.49 9.74 10.01
C VAL A 38 7.29 9.72 10.95
N LEU A 39 7.50 10.14 12.20
CA LEU A 39 6.44 10.27 13.20
C LEU A 39 6.11 11.75 13.40
N LEU A 40 4.84 12.10 13.35
CA LEU A 40 4.34 13.45 13.61
C LEU A 40 3.04 13.36 14.41
N LYS A 41 2.96 14.13 15.49
CA LYS A 41 1.68 14.45 16.16
C LYS A 41 1.60 15.94 16.31
N GLU A 42 0.52 16.53 15.82
CA GLU A 42 0.33 17.98 15.81
C GLU A 42 -1.12 18.33 16.10
N THR A 43 -1.33 19.43 16.83
CA THR A 43 -2.65 20.00 17.08
C THR A 43 -2.61 21.50 16.84
N SER A 44 -3.65 22.07 16.24
CA SER A 44 -3.78 23.52 16.06
C SER A 44 -5.22 23.94 16.30
N ASN A 45 -5.43 25.04 17.01
CA ASN A 45 -6.76 25.60 17.25
C ASN A 45 -7.04 26.79 16.33
N LEU A 46 -8.33 27.10 16.13
CA LEU A 46 -8.74 28.35 15.47
C LEU A 46 -8.22 29.56 16.25
N PHE A 47 -7.77 30.58 15.52
CA PHE A 47 -7.21 31.82 16.08
C PHE A 47 -6.01 31.62 17.02
N ASP A 48 -5.41 30.43 17.01
CA ASP A 48 -4.35 30.02 17.93
C ASP A 48 -4.75 30.13 19.42
N ASP A 49 -6.06 30.00 19.71
CA ASP A 49 -6.61 29.98 21.06
C ASP A 49 -6.96 28.54 21.48
N PRO A 50 -6.31 27.96 22.50
CA PRO A 50 -6.53 26.57 22.91
C PRO A 50 -7.94 26.28 23.45
N LYS A 51 -8.75 27.33 23.71
CA LYS A 51 -10.15 27.18 24.10
C LYS A 51 -11.10 27.08 22.90
N LYS A 52 -10.61 27.31 21.68
CA LYS A 52 -11.40 27.23 20.45
C LYS A 52 -11.27 25.84 19.82
N PRO A 53 -12.20 25.42 18.96
CA PRO A 53 -12.07 24.19 18.20
C PRO A 53 -10.74 24.09 17.47
N GLY A 54 -10.29 22.86 17.21
CA GLY A 54 -9.01 22.63 16.56
C GLY A 54 -8.97 21.40 15.66
N CYS A 55 -7.86 21.24 14.97
CA CYS A 55 -7.53 20.05 14.21
C CYS A 55 -6.41 19.24 14.88
N SER A 56 -6.44 17.92 14.75
CA SER A 56 -5.34 17.02 15.12
C SER A 56 -4.83 16.23 13.92
N LEU A 57 -3.51 16.07 13.82
CA LEU A 57 -2.84 15.28 12.78
C LEU A 57 -1.87 14.28 13.42
N ASP A 58 -2.11 12.98 13.23
CA ASP A 58 -1.23 11.89 13.69
C ASP A 58 -0.72 11.09 12.47
N ILE A 59 0.56 11.24 12.16
CA ILE A 59 1.20 10.57 11.02
C ILE A 59 2.29 9.62 11.53
N SER A 60 2.22 8.37 11.07
CA SER A 60 3.31 7.40 11.06
C SER A 60 3.57 6.98 9.61
N PHE A 61 4.54 7.61 8.96
CA PHE A 61 4.84 7.39 7.55
C PHE A 61 6.10 6.53 7.36
N ALA A 62 5.93 5.26 6.97
CA ALA A 62 7.03 4.36 6.65
C ALA A 62 7.57 4.65 5.24
N TYR A 63 8.89 4.60 5.09
CA TYR A 63 9.57 4.83 3.82
C TYR A 63 10.84 3.97 3.68
N ILE A 64 11.34 3.84 2.46
CA ILE A 64 12.60 3.17 2.14
C ILE A 64 13.76 4.13 2.45
N LYS A 65 14.56 3.79 3.46
CA LYS A 65 15.74 4.55 3.86
C LYS A 65 16.94 4.26 2.97
N ASN A 66 17.17 2.98 2.68
CA ASN A 66 18.21 2.52 1.78
C ASN A 66 17.68 1.35 0.94
N ALA A 67 18.13 1.25 -0.30
CA ALA A 67 17.88 0.13 -1.21
C ALA A 67 19.14 -0.21 -2.01
N SER A 68 19.07 -1.25 -2.85
CA SER A 68 20.17 -1.66 -3.75
C SER A 68 20.61 -0.55 -4.70
N ASN A 69 19.67 0.31 -5.13
CA ASN A 69 19.95 1.49 -5.93
C ASN A 69 18.94 2.61 -5.66
N LYS A 70 19.30 3.85 -6.05
CA LYS A 70 18.48 5.04 -5.80
C LYS A 70 17.18 5.07 -6.60
N THR A 71 17.15 4.52 -7.83
CA THR A 71 15.93 4.48 -8.66
C THR A 71 14.84 3.64 -8.01
N LEU A 72 15.19 2.48 -7.46
CA LEU A 72 14.26 1.63 -6.71
C LEU A 72 13.71 2.36 -5.47
N GLN A 73 14.60 2.95 -4.66
CA GLN A 73 14.23 3.72 -3.48
C GLN A 73 13.28 4.88 -3.84
N ASP A 74 13.64 5.68 -4.85
CA ASP A 74 12.86 6.83 -5.26
C ASP A 74 11.50 6.41 -5.83
N SER A 75 11.42 5.33 -6.60
CA SER A 75 10.16 4.81 -7.15
C SER A 75 9.16 4.44 -6.05
N ILE A 76 9.61 3.65 -5.06
CA ILE A 76 8.75 3.22 -3.94
C ILE A 76 8.34 4.43 -3.09
N ASN A 77 9.30 5.28 -2.70
CA ASN A 77 9.00 6.44 -1.85
C ASN A 77 8.08 7.44 -2.56
N ASN A 78 8.28 7.70 -3.84
CA ASN A 78 7.40 8.58 -4.62
C ASN A 78 5.97 8.05 -4.70
N LYS A 79 5.81 6.73 -4.86
CA LYS A 79 4.49 6.12 -4.85
C LYS A 79 3.82 6.24 -3.49
N LEU A 80 4.55 6.00 -2.40
CA LEU A 80 4.04 6.16 -1.03
C LEU A 80 3.66 7.61 -0.74
N LEU A 81 4.49 8.58 -1.15
CA LEU A 81 4.20 10.02 -1.01
C LEU A 81 2.94 10.42 -1.78
N SER A 82 2.82 9.97 -3.04
CA SER A 82 1.66 10.21 -3.89
C SER A 82 0.37 9.70 -3.24
N VAL A 83 0.37 8.47 -2.72
CA VAL A 83 -0.82 7.85 -2.11
C VAL A 83 -1.15 8.45 -0.74
N CYS A 84 -0.14 8.73 0.08
CA CYS A 84 -0.36 9.23 1.45
C CYS A 84 -0.69 10.73 1.50
N PHE A 85 -0.07 11.54 0.64
CA PHE A 85 -0.09 13.00 0.77
C PHE A 85 -0.56 13.74 -0.47
N GLY A 86 -0.41 13.15 -1.66
CA GLY A 86 -0.75 13.76 -2.94
C GLY A 86 0.46 13.91 -3.88
N ASN A 87 0.19 14.15 -5.16
CA ASN A 87 1.21 14.20 -6.22
C ASN A 87 2.17 15.39 -6.08
N GLU A 88 1.75 16.46 -5.42
CA GLU A 88 2.58 17.65 -5.15
C GLU A 88 3.73 17.38 -4.18
N TYR A 89 3.69 16.26 -3.45
CA TYR A 89 4.75 15.84 -2.53
C TYR A 89 5.75 14.86 -3.16
N VAL A 90 5.49 14.40 -4.38
CA VAL A 90 6.37 13.46 -5.09
C VAL A 90 7.74 14.08 -5.37
N GLY A 91 8.81 13.29 -5.17
CA GLY A 91 10.19 13.71 -5.37
C GLY A 91 10.82 14.43 -4.18
N GLN A 92 10.03 14.76 -3.14
CA GLN A 92 10.56 15.35 -1.91
C GLN A 92 11.18 14.27 -1.00
N ASP A 93 12.10 14.70 -0.13
CA ASP A 93 12.51 13.86 1.00
C ASP A 93 11.28 13.56 1.90
N PRO A 94 11.08 12.31 2.36
CA PRO A 94 9.95 11.94 3.20
C PRO A 94 9.70 12.84 4.42
N LYS A 95 10.76 13.30 5.10
CA LYS A 95 10.62 14.18 6.27
C LYS A 95 10.16 15.58 5.87
N VAL A 96 10.67 16.07 4.74
CA VAL A 96 10.27 17.36 4.17
C VAL A 96 8.82 17.31 3.71
N ALA A 97 8.41 16.25 3.03
CA ALA A 97 7.03 16.07 2.58
C ALA A 97 6.04 16.06 3.75
N VAL A 98 6.31 15.29 4.82
CA VAL A 98 5.46 15.24 6.01
C VAL A 98 5.37 16.62 6.70
N ALA A 99 6.50 17.35 6.79
CA ALA A 99 6.51 18.69 7.36
C ALA A 99 5.71 19.69 6.50
N ALA A 100 5.81 19.61 5.18
CA ALA A 100 5.02 20.43 4.26
C ALA A 100 3.53 20.10 4.34
N TYR A 101 3.18 18.80 4.36
CA TYR A 101 1.81 18.32 4.49
C TYR A 101 1.15 18.82 5.78
N LYS A 102 1.87 18.81 6.90
CA LYS A 102 1.41 19.37 8.17
C LYS A 102 0.98 20.84 8.04
N ILE A 103 1.81 21.66 7.39
CA ILE A 103 1.53 23.09 7.19
C ILE A 103 0.28 23.25 6.32
N ALA A 104 0.19 22.47 5.23
CA ALA A 104 -0.96 22.49 4.32
C ALA A 104 -2.26 22.07 5.03
N TYR A 105 -2.22 21.00 5.83
CA TYR A 105 -3.37 20.50 6.59
C TYR A 105 -3.92 21.55 7.57
N ILE A 106 -3.06 22.13 8.41
CA ILE A 106 -3.47 23.16 9.38
C ILE A 106 -4.04 24.39 8.66
N LYS A 107 -3.41 24.81 7.58
CA LYS A 107 -3.89 25.94 6.77
C LYS A 107 -5.25 25.63 6.14
N GLY A 108 -5.42 24.42 5.59
CA GLY A 108 -6.68 23.94 5.02
C GLY A 108 -7.81 23.96 6.05
N TYR A 109 -7.56 23.39 7.23
CA TYR A 109 -8.50 23.42 8.36
C TYR A 109 -8.93 24.85 8.72
N LYS A 110 -7.98 25.76 8.94
CA LYS A 110 -8.29 27.16 9.29
C LYS A 110 -9.11 27.84 8.18
N ASN A 111 -8.76 27.62 6.91
CA ASN A 111 -9.49 28.21 5.79
C ASN A 111 -10.92 27.69 5.68
N ASP A 112 -11.13 26.40 5.92
CA ASP A 112 -12.43 25.74 5.80
C ASP A 112 -13.36 26.14 6.95
N VAL A 113 -12.85 26.12 8.17
CA VAL A 113 -13.69 26.16 9.38
C VAL A 113 -13.87 27.58 9.93
N GLN A 114 -12.87 28.46 9.78
CA GLN A 114 -12.83 29.72 10.53
C GLN A 114 -14.00 30.66 10.20
N GLN A 115 -14.39 30.79 8.93
CA GLN A 115 -15.47 31.70 8.54
C GLN A 115 -16.83 31.18 9.06
N PHE A 116 -17.12 29.90 8.89
CA PHE A 116 -18.37 29.31 9.39
C PHE A 116 -18.48 29.42 10.91
N TYR A 117 -17.38 29.15 11.63
CA TYR A 117 -17.35 29.32 13.08
C TYR A 117 -17.70 30.76 13.52
N LEU A 118 -17.14 31.77 12.85
CA LEU A 118 -17.44 33.19 13.14
C LEU A 118 -18.88 33.59 12.82
N GLU A 119 -19.48 32.98 11.79
CA GLU A 119 -20.87 33.25 11.43
C GLU A 119 -21.85 32.61 12.41
N ASP A 120 -21.59 31.38 12.84
CA ASP A 120 -22.42 30.67 13.79
C ASP A 120 -22.28 31.24 15.21
N GLN A 121 -21.12 31.79 15.57
CA GLN A 121 -20.92 32.48 16.84
C GLN A 121 -21.87 33.67 17.05
N LYS A 122 -22.38 34.26 15.97
CA LYS A 122 -23.34 35.37 16.05
C LYS A 122 -24.76 34.92 16.40
N LYS A 123 -25.07 33.63 16.22
CA LYS A 123 -26.43 33.08 16.24
C LYS A 123 -26.62 32.02 17.34
N ASN A 124 -25.54 31.36 17.76
CA ASN A 124 -25.58 30.20 18.64
C ASN A 124 -24.87 30.49 19.96
N SER A 125 -25.20 29.71 21.00
CA SER A 125 -24.48 29.77 22.27
C SER A 125 -23.07 29.18 22.14
N GLU A 126 -22.18 29.52 23.08
CA GLU A 126 -20.84 28.92 23.11
C GLU A 126 -20.88 27.39 23.32
N GLU A 127 -21.94 26.87 23.95
CA GLU A 127 -22.16 25.44 24.13
C GLU A 127 -22.51 24.74 22.80
N ASP A 128 -23.37 25.35 21.99
CA ASP A 128 -23.73 24.84 20.65
C ASP A 128 -22.51 24.80 19.71
N LEU A 129 -21.64 25.81 19.79
CA LEU A 129 -20.42 25.90 18.98
C LEU A 129 -19.36 24.87 19.39
N ASN A 130 -19.47 24.33 20.60
CA ASN A 130 -18.56 23.32 21.13
C ASN A 130 -19.05 21.89 20.89
N ALA A 131 -20.16 21.69 20.15
CA ALA A 131 -20.75 20.39 19.83
C ALA A 131 -19.91 19.48 18.89
N GLY A 132 -18.61 19.78 18.73
CA GLY A 132 -17.66 18.93 18.01
C GLY A 132 -17.57 19.18 16.50
N TRP A 133 -18.49 19.93 15.91
CA TRP A 133 -18.60 20.09 14.44
C TRP A 133 -17.39 20.77 13.80
N TYR A 134 -16.68 21.61 14.55
CA TYR A 134 -15.49 22.32 14.08
C TYR A 134 -14.17 21.66 14.51
N ASN A 135 -14.22 20.48 15.14
CA ASN A 135 -13.01 19.73 15.47
C ASN A 135 -12.71 18.72 14.38
N TYR A 136 -11.53 18.83 13.78
CA TYR A 136 -11.10 17.93 12.71
C TYR A 136 -10.02 16.98 13.23
N SER A 137 -9.97 15.76 12.72
CA SER A 137 -8.85 14.86 12.99
C SER A 137 -8.47 14.06 11.76
N LYS A 138 -7.16 13.84 11.59
CA LYS A 138 -6.62 12.97 10.56
C LYS A 138 -5.55 12.07 11.15
N ASP A 139 -5.70 10.77 10.94
CA ASP A 139 -4.67 9.77 11.21
C ASP A 139 -4.20 9.17 9.89
N LEU A 140 -2.88 9.00 9.74
CA LEU A 140 -2.28 8.28 8.63
C LEU A 140 -1.18 7.37 9.16
N LYS A 141 -1.34 6.05 9.00
CA LYS A 141 -0.36 5.05 9.48
C LYS A 141 -0.01 4.12 8.33
N SER A 142 1.23 4.19 7.88
CA SER A 142 1.76 3.24 6.89
C SER A 142 2.78 2.31 7.53
N LYS A 143 2.81 1.07 7.06
CA LYS A 143 3.74 0.03 7.50
C LYS A 143 4.00 -0.97 6.38
N PHE A 144 5.25 -1.43 6.26
CA PHE A 144 5.57 -2.59 5.45
C PHE A 144 5.16 -3.86 6.19
N THR A 145 4.32 -4.69 5.57
CA THR A 145 3.71 -5.88 6.20
C THR A 145 4.22 -7.20 5.64
N PHE A 146 4.90 -7.17 4.49
CA PHE A 146 5.43 -8.35 3.81
C PHE A 146 6.64 -7.94 2.98
N ASN A 147 7.70 -8.76 2.97
CA ASN A 147 8.92 -8.52 2.20
C ASN A 147 9.62 -9.84 1.92
N GLU A 148 9.12 -10.60 0.94
CA GLU A 148 9.68 -11.89 0.57
C GLU A 148 9.68 -12.03 -0.95
N ASP A 149 10.64 -12.81 -1.46
CA ASP A 149 10.69 -13.24 -2.85
C ASP A 149 10.62 -12.17 -3.94
N GLY A 150 11.00 -10.94 -3.61
CA GLY A 150 10.99 -9.80 -4.54
C GLY A 150 9.69 -8.99 -4.49
N VAL A 151 8.78 -9.31 -3.57
CA VAL A 151 7.54 -8.56 -3.32
C VAL A 151 7.63 -7.86 -1.98
N LEU A 152 7.34 -6.56 -1.98
CA LEU A 152 7.21 -5.75 -0.76
C LEU A 152 5.78 -5.20 -0.67
N VAL A 153 5.10 -5.43 0.45
CA VAL A 153 3.74 -4.90 0.66
C VAL A 153 3.76 -3.80 1.70
N CYS A 154 3.16 -2.66 1.36
CA CYS A 154 2.86 -1.59 2.30
C CYS A 154 1.36 -1.50 2.54
N LYS A 155 0.95 -1.55 3.82
CA LYS A 155 -0.39 -1.20 4.27
C LYS A 155 -0.41 0.26 4.70
N ILE A 156 -1.44 1.00 4.31
CA ILE A 156 -1.70 2.39 4.69
C ILE A 156 -3.10 2.44 5.28
N ASP A 157 -3.20 2.80 6.56
CA ASP A 157 -4.45 3.03 7.26
C ASP A 157 -4.68 4.54 7.38
N THR A 158 -5.86 5.01 6.99
CA THR A 158 -6.27 6.42 7.13
C THR A 158 -7.55 6.53 7.92
N TYR A 159 -7.66 7.57 8.73
CA TYR A 159 -8.89 8.01 9.34
C TYR A 159 -9.01 9.53 9.18
N ASP A 160 -10.19 9.99 8.83
CA ASP A 160 -10.50 11.40 8.65
C ASP A 160 -11.84 11.71 9.33
N TYR A 161 -11.85 12.72 10.20
CA TYR A 161 -13.06 13.30 10.76
C TYR A 161 -13.06 14.79 10.48
N THR A 162 -14.13 15.27 9.86
CA THR A 162 -14.29 16.68 9.46
C THR A 162 -15.62 17.24 9.98
N GLY A 163 -16.03 16.79 11.18
CA GLY A 163 -17.37 17.04 11.72
C GLY A 163 -18.43 16.04 11.23
N GLY A 164 -19.63 16.10 11.81
CA GLY A 164 -20.73 15.20 11.49
C GLY A 164 -20.84 13.98 12.42
N ALA A 165 -21.60 12.96 11.99
CA ALA A 165 -21.99 11.83 12.83
C ALA A 165 -20.85 10.85 13.15
N HIS A 166 -19.94 10.63 12.21
CA HIS A 166 -18.78 9.75 12.37
C HIS A 166 -17.64 10.15 11.41
N GLY A 167 -16.44 9.63 11.67
CA GLY A 167 -15.31 9.75 10.73
C GLY A 167 -15.39 8.72 9.60
N SER A 168 -14.51 8.88 8.62
CA SER A 168 -14.26 7.92 7.56
C SER A 168 -12.94 7.23 7.81
N TYR A 169 -12.84 5.94 7.48
CA TYR A 169 -11.58 5.20 7.54
C TYR A 169 -11.42 4.29 6.34
N ALA A 170 -10.16 4.04 5.97
CA ALA A 170 -9.81 3.13 4.89
C ALA A 170 -8.49 2.43 5.17
N SER A 171 -8.32 1.25 4.58
CA SER A 171 -7.02 0.59 4.45
C SER A 171 -6.70 0.44 2.97
N THR A 172 -5.55 0.96 2.57
CA THR A 172 -4.99 0.80 1.23
C THR A 172 -3.76 -0.10 1.27
N PHE A 173 -3.64 -0.99 0.30
CA PHE A 173 -2.50 -1.88 0.15
C PHE A 173 -1.78 -1.58 -1.17
N ILE A 174 -0.44 -1.57 -1.11
CA ILE A 174 0.41 -1.43 -2.29
C ILE A 174 1.42 -2.56 -2.29
N ASN A 175 1.31 -3.40 -3.30
CA ASN A 175 2.28 -4.44 -3.61
C ASN A 175 3.35 -3.84 -4.53
N PHE A 176 4.61 -3.94 -4.16
CA PHE A 176 5.74 -3.45 -4.95
C PHE A 176 6.55 -4.63 -5.48
N ASP A 177 6.88 -4.57 -6.76
CA ASP A 177 7.91 -5.40 -7.35
C ASP A 177 9.28 -4.78 -7.03
N LEU A 178 10.12 -5.48 -6.28
CA LEU A 178 11.45 -5.00 -5.88
C LEU A 178 12.47 -5.00 -7.01
N LEU A 179 12.19 -5.68 -8.13
CA LEU A 179 13.03 -5.59 -9.32
C LEU A 179 12.88 -4.24 -10.02
N THR A 180 11.64 -3.74 -10.12
CA THR A 180 11.31 -2.52 -10.87
C THR A 180 11.01 -1.31 -10.00
N GLY A 181 10.68 -1.52 -8.72
CA GLY A 181 10.18 -0.51 -7.79
C GLY A 181 8.77 -0.03 -8.07
N LYS A 182 8.05 -0.68 -8.99
CA LYS A 182 6.70 -0.29 -9.41
C LYS A 182 5.64 -1.01 -8.59
N GLN A 183 4.45 -0.40 -8.51
CA GLN A 183 3.28 -1.07 -7.96
C GLN A 183 2.87 -2.22 -8.89
N ILE A 184 2.68 -3.40 -8.31
CA ILE A 184 2.07 -4.57 -8.96
C ILE A 184 0.56 -4.35 -9.01
N ARG A 185 -0.01 -4.46 -10.21
CA ARG A 185 -1.44 -4.39 -10.51
C ARG A 185 -1.99 -5.78 -10.82
N LEU A 186 -3.31 -5.96 -10.77
CA LEU A 186 -3.91 -7.25 -11.14
C LEU A 186 -3.55 -7.66 -12.58
N ALA A 187 -3.53 -6.69 -13.50
CA ALA A 187 -3.11 -6.90 -14.89
C ALA A 187 -1.65 -7.33 -15.05
N ASP A 188 -0.77 -7.11 -14.05
CA ASP A 188 0.61 -7.62 -14.09
C ASP A 188 0.67 -9.11 -13.71
N LEU A 189 -0.34 -9.62 -13.01
CA LEU A 189 -0.40 -10.97 -12.44
C LEU A 189 -1.26 -11.93 -13.25
N PHE A 190 -2.39 -11.45 -13.78
CA PHE A 190 -3.40 -12.28 -14.44
C PHE A 190 -3.42 -12.10 -15.95
N LYS A 191 -3.74 -13.18 -16.68
CA LYS A 191 -3.94 -13.20 -18.14
C LYS A 191 -5.11 -12.28 -18.53
N ASP A 192 -5.08 -11.69 -19.72
CA ASP A 192 -6.15 -10.82 -20.19
C ASP A 192 -7.52 -11.53 -20.15
N GLY A 193 -8.57 -10.83 -19.71
CA GLY A 193 -9.91 -11.38 -19.54
C GLY A 193 -10.14 -12.16 -18.24
N TYR A 194 -9.24 -12.01 -17.25
CA TYR A 194 -9.33 -12.68 -15.95
C TYR A 194 -10.56 -12.24 -15.12
N GLU A 195 -11.11 -11.07 -15.39
CA GLU A 195 -12.03 -10.37 -14.49
C GLU A 195 -13.25 -11.22 -14.17
N LYS A 196 -13.86 -11.85 -15.18
CA LYS A 196 -15.07 -12.66 -15.00
C LYS A 196 -14.83 -13.88 -14.11
N GLU A 197 -13.77 -14.64 -14.36
CA GLU A 197 -13.47 -15.84 -13.58
C GLU A 197 -13.00 -15.49 -12.17
N LEU A 198 -12.23 -14.39 -12.03
CA LEU A 198 -11.82 -13.89 -10.72
C LEU A 198 -13.01 -13.39 -9.90
N THR A 199 -13.96 -12.66 -10.49
CA THR A 199 -15.21 -12.27 -9.82
C THR A 199 -15.98 -13.49 -9.34
N ARG A 200 -16.14 -14.51 -10.19
CA ARG A 200 -16.85 -15.73 -9.83
C ARG A 200 -16.18 -16.44 -8.65
N LEU A 201 -14.85 -16.52 -8.66
CA LEU A 201 -14.08 -17.11 -7.57
C LEU A 201 -14.23 -16.31 -6.27
N LEU A 202 -14.13 -14.98 -6.33
CA LEU A 202 -14.34 -14.10 -5.18
C LEU A 202 -15.74 -14.28 -4.58
N LEU A 203 -16.78 -14.35 -5.42
CA LEU A 203 -18.15 -14.58 -5.01
C LEU A 203 -18.28 -15.92 -4.27
N THR A 204 -17.78 -17.02 -4.87
CA THR A 204 -17.80 -18.35 -4.24
C THR A 204 -17.06 -18.38 -2.89
N LYS A 205 -15.93 -17.66 -2.77
CA LYS A 205 -15.22 -17.55 -1.50
C LYS A 205 -16.03 -16.77 -0.46
N LEU A 206 -16.68 -15.68 -0.85
CA LEU A 206 -17.51 -14.88 0.03
C LEU A 206 -18.77 -15.62 0.48
N GLU A 207 -19.43 -16.36 -0.42
CA GLU A 207 -20.56 -17.24 -0.09
C GLU A 207 -20.15 -18.25 1.00
N LYS A 208 -19.00 -18.92 0.80
CA LYS A 208 -18.45 -19.87 1.76
C LYS A 208 -18.10 -19.22 3.11
N GLN A 209 -17.50 -18.03 3.11
CA GLN A 209 -17.17 -17.28 4.33
C GLN A 209 -18.43 -16.94 5.15
N ASN A 210 -19.53 -16.60 4.48
CA ASN A 210 -20.79 -16.23 5.11
C ASN A 210 -21.74 -17.42 5.34
N LYS A 211 -21.34 -18.64 4.96
CA LYS A 211 -22.13 -19.89 5.08
C LYS A 211 -23.45 -19.82 4.31
N VAL A 212 -23.43 -19.19 3.15
CA VAL A 212 -24.54 -19.08 2.21
C VAL A 212 -24.19 -19.81 0.90
N THR A 213 -25.16 -19.98 0.02
CA THR A 213 -25.05 -20.79 -1.20
C THR A 213 -25.41 -20.04 -2.49
N SER A 214 -25.74 -18.76 -2.37
CA SER A 214 -26.01 -17.92 -3.54
C SER A 214 -25.73 -16.43 -3.27
N GLU A 215 -25.54 -15.69 -4.36
CA GLU A 215 -25.45 -14.23 -4.37
C GLU A 215 -26.69 -13.56 -3.75
N ALA A 216 -27.89 -14.09 -4.01
CA ALA A 216 -29.13 -13.56 -3.42
C ALA A 216 -29.11 -13.63 -1.87
N GLU A 217 -28.57 -14.71 -1.31
CA GLU A 217 -28.40 -14.83 0.15
C GLU A 217 -27.32 -13.85 0.69
N LEU A 218 -26.31 -13.50 -0.12
CA LEU A 218 -25.35 -12.43 0.24
C LEU A 218 -26.02 -11.05 0.23
N GLU A 219 -26.87 -10.77 -0.76
CA GLU A 219 -27.66 -9.54 -0.83
C GLU A 219 -28.61 -9.39 0.37
N GLU A 220 -29.28 -10.48 0.77
CA GLU A 220 -30.18 -10.52 1.93
C GLU A 220 -29.47 -10.15 3.25
N ILE A 221 -28.17 -10.47 3.38
CA ILE A 221 -27.36 -10.13 4.57
C ILE A 221 -26.59 -8.81 4.42
N GLY A 222 -26.80 -8.08 3.32
CA GLY A 222 -26.36 -6.69 3.16
C GLY A 222 -25.22 -6.44 2.17
N TYR A 223 -24.72 -7.45 1.46
CA TYR A 223 -23.73 -7.24 0.40
C TYR A 223 -24.38 -6.68 -0.88
N PHE A 224 -23.58 -6.01 -1.70
CA PHE A 224 -23.92 -5.53 -3.05
C PHE A 224 -25.08 -4.55 -3.17
N ILE A 225 -25.55 -4.00 -2.04
CA ILE A 225 -26.54 -2.92 -2.02
C ILE A 225 -26.01 -1.66 -2.71
N THR A 226 -24.70 -1.41 -2.59
CA THR A 226 -24.02 -0.24 -3.17
C THR A 226 -23.55 -0.51 -4.60
N GLU A 227 -22.73 -1.53 -4.79
CA GLU A 227 -22.10 -1.91 -6.06
C GLU A 227 -21.96 -3.44 -6.15
N PRO A 228 -22.04 -4.03 -7.35
CA PRO A 228 -21.79 -5.46 -7.53
C PRO A 228 -20.33 -5.83 -7.24
N LEU A 229 -20.09 -7.10 -6.90
CA LEU A 229 -18.72 -7.60 -6.68
C LEU A 229 -17.89 -7.51 -7.97
N SER A 230 -16.71 -6.91 -7.87
CA SER A 230 -15.70 -6.93 -8.91
C SER A 230 -14.30 -6.96 -8.29
N PRO A 231 -13.26 -7.48 -8.98
CA PRO A 231 -11.93 -7.56 -8.41
C PRO A 231 -11.38 -6.16 -8.14
N THR A 232 -11.00 -5.91 -6.89
CA THR A 232 -10.42 -4.62 -6.47
C THR A 232 -8.91 -4.58 -6.66
N GLU A 233 -8.40 -3.41 -7.05
CA GLU A 233 -6.95 -3.10 -7.04
C GLU A 233 -6.40 -2.91 -5.61
N ASN A 234 -7.27 -2.90 -4.61
CA ASN A 234 -6.90 -2.87 -3.20
C ASN A 234 -6.74 -4.30 -2.65
N PHE A 235 -5.68 -4.98 -3.10
CA PHE A 235 -5.33 -6.32 -2.64
C PHE A 235 -3.93 -6.34 -2.04
N TYR A 236 -3.61 -7.38 -1.28
CA TYR A 236 -2.23 -7.64 -0.89
C TYR A 236 -1.82 -9.10 -1.09
N LEU A 237 -0.55 -9.29 -1.39
CA LEU A 237 0.12 -10.59 -1.49
C LEU A 237 0.73 -10.99 -0.15
N ASN A 238 0.76 -12.29 0.10
CA ASN A 238 1.53 -12.94 1.16
C ASN A 238 1.97 -14.34 0.68
N ASP A 239 2.50 -15.15 1.60
CA ASP A 239 2.96 -16.52 1.27
C ASP A 239 1.83 -17.45 0.79
N ASP A 240 0.58 -17.19 1.17
CA ASP A 240 -0.55 -18.07 0.85
C ASP A 240 -1.23 -17.71 -0.47
N GLY A 241 -1.18 -16.44 -0.87
CA GLY A 241 -1.83 -15.92 -2.07
C GLY A 241 -2.24 -14.46 -1.96
N PHE A 242 -3.52 -14.22 -2.22
CA PHE A 242 -4.12 -12.89 -2.34
C PHE A 242 -5.14 -12.68 -1.23
N THR A 243 -5.15 -11.47 -0.66
CA THR A 243 -6.32 -10.96 0.04
C THR A 243 -6.85 -9.73 -0.68
N PHE A 244 -8.08 -9.80 -1.17
CA PHE A 244 -8.81 -8.67 -1.73
C PHE A 244 -9.52 -7.94 -0.60
N TYR A 245 -9.27 -6.64 -0.45
CA TYR A 245 -9.75 -5.83 0.66
C TYR A 245 -10.72 -4.77 0.17
N TYR A 246 -11.98 -4.92 0.56
CA TYR A 246 -13.02 -3.95 0.28
C TYR A 246 -13.25 -3.06 1.50
N ASN A 247 -13.10 -1.74 1.33
CA ASN A 247 -13.37 -0.79 2.41
C ASN A 247 -14.88 -0.73 2.74
N VAL A 248 -15.21 -0.08 3.84
CA VAL A 248 -16.60 0.27 4.14
C VAL A 248 -17.24 1.00 2.97
N TYR A 249 -18.52 0.73 2.71
CA TYR A 249 -19.30 1.27 1.59
C TYR A 249 -18.91 0.80 0.19
N GLU A 250 -17.84 0.03 -0.01
CA GLU A 250 -17.51 -0.49 -1.35
C GLU A 250 -18.53 -1.55 -1.78
N ILE A 251 -18.69 -2.61 -0.99
CA ILE A 251 -19.62 -3.73 -1.30
C ILE A 251 -20.62 -4.03 -0.17
N ALA A 252 -20.60 -3.26 0.92
CA ALA A 252 -21.47 -3.45 2.09
C ALA A 252 -21.63 -2.15 2.90
N PRO A 253 -22.73 -1.97 3.65
CA PRO A 253 -22.92 -0.85 4.57
C PRO A 253 -21.81 -0.71 5.60
N TYR A 254 -21.52 0.53 6.03
CA TYR A 254 -20.48 0.85 7.02
C TYR A 254 -20.50 0.01 8.30
N VAL A 255 -21.70 -0.33 8.79
CA VAL A 255 -21.89 -1.10 10.02
C VAL A 255 -21.33 -2.53 9.94
N MET A 256 -21.16 -3.07 8.72
CA MET A 256 -20.54 -4.39 8.51
C MET A 256 -19.01 -4.33 8.54
N GLY A 257 -18.43 -3.13 8.51
CA GLY A 257 -16.98 -2.95 8.40
C GLY A 257 -16.44 -3.36 7.03
N PRO A 258 -15.11 -3.41 6.88
CA PRO A 258 -14.47 -3.83 5.64
C PRO A 258 -14.59 -5.34 5.42
N THR A 259 -14.59 -5.76 4.15
CA THR A 259 -14.67 -7.17 3.75
C THR A 259 -13.33 -7.65 3.21
N LYS A 260 -12.90 -8.84 3.62
CA LYS A 260 -11.67 -9.49 3.15
C LYS A 260 -11.99 -10.82 2.49
N ILE A 261 -11.57 -10.98 1.24
CA ILE A 261 -11.72 -12.24 0.50
C ILE A 261 -10.34 -12.80 0.21
N GLU A 262 -10.05 -13.96 0.79
CA GLU A 262 -8.76 -14.65 0.66
C GLU A 262 -8.83 -15.71 -0.45
N ILE A 263 -7.82 -15.71 -1.31
CA ILE A 263 -7.68 -16.61 -2.45
C ILE A 263 -6.25 -17.14 -2.45
N SER A 264 -6.08 -18.47 -2.47
CA SER A 264 -4.73 -19.05 -2.54
C SER A 264 -4.16 -19.00 -3.95
N PHE A 265 -2.84 -19.07 -4.10
CA PHE A 265 -2.21 -19.17 -5.43
C PHE A 265 -2.77 -20.35 -6.24
N SER A 266 -3.03 -21.49 -5.60
CA SER A 266 -3.61 -22.66 -6.27
C SER A 266 -5.02 -22.43 -6.82
N ASP A 267 -5.83 -21.57 -6.19
CA ASP A 267 -7.17 -21.26 -6.68
C ASP A 267 -7.15 -20.49 -8.01
N VAL A 268 -6.07 -19.73 -8.26
CA VAL A 268 -5.95 -18.81 -9.41
C VAL A 268 -4.85 -19.17 -10.40
N GLU A 269 -4.11 -20.25 -10.17
CA GLU A 269 -2.99 -20.68 -11.02
C GLU A 269 -3.32 -20.66 -12.52
N SER A 270 -4.49 -21.18 -12.89
CA SER A 270 -4.94 -21.19 -14.29
C SER A 270 -5.18 -19.79 -14.91
N LEU A 271 -5.51 -18.79 -14.08
CA LEU A 271 -5.74 -17.40 -14.48
C LEU A 271 -4.45 -16.58 -14.52
N MET A 272 -3.42 -16.99 -13.79
CA MET A 272 -2.16 -16.24 -13.69
C MET A 272 -1.32 -16.35 -14.96
N LYS A 273 -0.52 -15.30 -15.23
CA LYS A 273 0.54 -15.32 -16.26
C LYS A 273 1.68 -16.22 -15.79
N ASP A 274 2.29 -16.94 -16.73
CA ASP A 274 3.40 -17.87 -16.43
C ASP A 274 4.59 -17.15 -15.78
N GLU A 275 4.96 -15.98 -16.32
CA GLU A 275 5.92 -15.06 -15.73
C GLU A 275 5.18 -13.82 -15.21
N ASN A 276 5.29 -13.55 -13.91
CA ASN A 276 4.73 -12.37 -13.28
C ASN A 276 5.56 -11.94 -12.05
N PRO A 277 5.35 -10.72 -11.51
CA PRO A 277 6.12 -10.23 -10.37
C PRO A 277 6.01 -11.06 -9.07
N ALA A 278 5.00 -11.91 -8.93
CA ALA A 278 4.76 -12.76 -7.76
C ALA A 278 5.19 -14.22 -7.96
N SER A 279 5.74 -14.61 -9.12
CA SER A 279 6.15 -16.00 -9.42
C SER A 279 7.17 -16.59 -8.43
N GLY A 280 7.78 -15.77 -7.58
CA GLY A 280 8.67 -16.24 -6.52
C GLY A 280 7.95 -16.84 -5.31
N LEU A 281 6.65 -16.58 -5.15
CA LEU A 281 5.88 -16.92 -3.96
C LEU A 281 5.19 -18.29 -4.03
N TYR A 282 5.20 -18.97 -5.19
CA TYR A 282 4.51 -20.24 -5.41
C TYR A 282 5.23 -21.18 -6.38
#